data_AF-A0A2D4GD82-F1
#
_entry.id   AF-A0A2D4GD82-F1
#
_cell.length_a   1.000
_cell.length_b   1.000
_cell.length_c   1.000
_cell.angle_alpha   90.00
_cell.angle_beta   90.00
_cell.angle_gamma   90.00
#
_symmetry.space_group_name_H-M   'P 1'
#
loop_
_entity.id
_entity.type
_entity.pdbx_description
1 polymer ?
#
loop_
_entity_poly.entity_id
_entity_poly.type
_entity_poly.pdbx_seq_one_letter_code
_entity_poly.pdbx_strand_id
1 'polypeptide(L)'
;ACFYEGIDDAHWKENGTMVQVTTISGAMFNQMAKWVEYDNETGIYYETWMVKSSPEKNARVWFEAYECSKFVQRAYQKLAELGAVFKKIQTNYTTITLFSGEPVCLGNETTLFGPLGNKSLALAIRNFYLPFKPYHSVKEFFFNLLKILEEVVLDHRFYLFYNLEYWFLPMKYPYMKIAYEEISLPNSNTTKLDP
;
A
#
# COMPACT_ATOMS: atom_id res chain seq x y z
N ALA A 1 1.92 1.75 14.31
CA ALA A 1 3.39 1.86 14.42
C ALA A 1 3.92 0.96 15.53
N CYS A 2 5.17 0.50 15.44
CA CYS A 2 5.83 -0.29 16.48
C CYS A 2 7.19 0.33 16.80
N PHE A 3 7.53 0.49 18.08
CA PHE A 3 8.78 1.08 18.55
C PHE A 3 9.30 0.28 19.74
N TYR A 4 10.59 -0.08 19.73
CA TYR A 4 11.23 -0.93 20.73
C TYR A 4 12.73 -0.60 20.85
N GLU A 5 13.37 -1.10 21.89
CA GLU A 5 14.79 -0.87 22.16
C GLU A 5 15.70 -1.76 21.30
N GLY A 6 16.86 -1.20 20.91
CA GLY A 6 17.89 -1.90 20.15
C GLY A 6 17.63 -1.95 18.64
N ILE A 7 18.68 -2.28 17.88
CA ILE A 7 18.61 -2.56 16.44
C ILE A 7 19.27 -3.92 16.24
N ASP A 8 18.53 -4.85 15.61
CA ASP A 8 19.07 -6.15 15.21
C ASP A 8 19.86 -6.01 13.90
N ASP A 9 21.17 -5.80 14.02
CA ASP A 9 22.05 -5.60 12.87
C ASP A 9 22.03 -6.74 11.85
N ALA A 10 21.95 -8.00 12.31
CA ALA A 10 21.95 -9.17 11.43
C ALA A 10 20.70 -9.18 10.56
N HIS A 11 19.54 -8.93 11.17
CA HIS A 11 18.24 -8.88 10.49
C HIS A 11 18.25 -7.92 9.28
N TRP A 12 18.86 -6.74 9.41
CA TRP A 12 18.84 -5.72 8.36
C TRP A 12 20.02 -5.80 7.37
N LYS A 13 21.15 -6.42 7.74
CA LYS A 13 22.37 -6.44 6.89
C LYS A 13 22.55 -7.70 6.07
N GLU A 14 22.05 -8.85 6.52
CA GLU A 14 22.34 -10.13 5.83
C GLU A 14 21.75 -10.18 4.42
N ASN A 15 20.49 -9.77 4.26
CA ASN A 15 19.77 -9.79 2.98
C ASN A 15 19.01 -8.47 2.74
N GLY A 16 19.51 -7.36 3.29
CA GLY A 16 18.85 -6.06 3.28
C GLY A 16 19.84 -4.90 3.27
N THR A 17 19.35 -3.74 3.69
CA THR A 17 20.13 -2.50 3.74
C THR A 17 20.02 -1.86 5.11
N MET A 18 21.16 -1.62 5.76
CA MET A 18 21.26 -0.75 6.92
C MET A 18 22.25 0.39 6.62
N VAL A 19 21.73 1.60 6.45
CA VAL A 19 22.52 2.80 6.18
C VAL A 19 21.95 4.00 6.91
N GLN A 20 22.83 4.82 7.49
CA GLN A 20 22.42 6.07 8.13
C GLN A 20 22.03 7.11 7.07
N VAL A 21 20.78 7.56 7.09
CA VAL A 21 20.21 8.50 6.10
C VAL A 21 20.19 9.97 6.55
N THR A 22 20.18 10.23 7.87
CA THR A 22 20.19 11.58 8.46
C THR A 22 20.70 11.54 9.91
N THR A 23 20.88 12.71 10.53
CA THR A 23 21.12 12.90 11.96
C THR A 23 20.18 13.99 12.46
N ILE A 24 19.45 13.73 13.54
CA ILE A 24 18.46 14.67 14.10
C ILE A 24 18.78 15.01 15.55
N SER A 25 18.26 16.15 16.03
CA SER A 25 18.34 16.50 17.45
C SER A 25 17.30 15.74 18.27
N GLY A 26 17.53 15.62 19.58
CA GLY A 26 16.51 15.06 20.50
C GLY A 26 15.21 15.85 20.51
N ALA A 27 15.27 17.17 20.28
CA ALA A 27 14.07 18.00 20.15
C ALA A 27 13.24 17.63 18.92
N MET A 28 13.88 17.38 17.78
CA MET A 28 13.18 16.90 16.58
C MET A 28 12.61 15.50 16.78
N PHE A 29 13.35 14.61 17.42
CA PHE A 29 12.86 13.27 17.77
C PHE A 29 11.58 13.34 18.62
N ASN A 30 11.55 14.21 19.64
CA ASN A 30 10.36 14.38 20.50
C ASN A 30 9.14 14.91 19.73
N GLN A 31 9.36 15.82 18.78
CA GLN A 31 8.27 16.31 17.92
C GLN A 31 7.78 15.24 16.95
N MET A 32 8.71 14.47 16.39
CA MET A 32 8.42 13.32 15.55
C MET A 32 7.62 12.25 16.29
N ALA A 33 7.96 11.95 17.54
CA ALA A 33 7.23 10.99 18.38
C ALA A 33 5.76 11.36 18.56
N LYS A 34 5.46 12.65 18.82
CA LYS A 34 4.07 13.15 18.90
C LYS A 34 3.33 13.00 17.58
N TRP A 35 4.02 13.22 16.45
CA TRP A 35 3.43 13.00 15.14
C TRP A 35 3.15 11.52 14.87
N VAL A 36 4.05 10.61 15.29
CA VAL A 36 3.84 9.16 15.15
C VAL A 36 2.62 8.69 15.94
N GLU A 37 2.41 9.22 17.15
CA GLU A 37 1.20 8.95 17.94
C GLU A 37 -0.06 9.35 17.17
N TYR A 38 -0.10 10.58 16.63
CA TYR A 38 -1.20 11.06 15.80
C TYR A 38 -1.43 10.23 14.51
N ASP A 39 -0.37 9.87 13.77
CA ASP A 39 -0.47 9.03 12.56
C ASP A 39 -1.00 7.63 12.93
N ASN A 40 -0.63 7.10 14.10
CA ASN A 40 -1.09 5.80 14.58
C ASN A 40 -2.57 5.78 14.99
N GLU A 41 -3.09 6.90 15.51
CA GLU A 41 -4.50 7.02 15.89
C GLU A 41 -5.43 7.31 14.70
N THR A 42 -4.90 7.89 13.62
CA THR A 42 -5.69 8.31 12.45
C THR A 42 -5.55 7.37 11.24
N GLY A 43 -4.38 6.75 11.06
CA GLY A 43 -4.05 5.82 9.98
C GLY A 43 -4.28 4.34 10.33
N ILE A 44 -5.52 3.99 10.67
CA ILE A 44 -5.85 2.72 11.35
C ILE A 44 -5.93 1.47 10.46
N TYR A 45 -5.72 1.59 9.15
CA TYR A 45 -5.79 0.48 8.21
C TYR A 45 -4.47 0.30 7.47
N TYR A 46 -4.19 -0.93 7.04
CA TYR A 46 -3.06 -1.24 6.17
C TYR A 46 -3.59 -1.58 4.79
N GLU A 47 -3.16 -0.85 3.77
CA GLU A 47 -3.53 -1.10 2.37
C GLU A 47 -2.30 -1.51 1.56
N THR A 48 -2.41 -2.66 0.90
CA THR A 48 -1.31 -3.27 0.14
C THR A 48 -1.22 -2.72 -1.27
N TRP A 49 -2.37 -2.50 -1.92
CA TRP A 49 -2.44 -2.28 -3.36
C TRP A 49 -2.32 -0.81 -3.70
N MET A 50 -1.27 -0.48 -4.46
CA MET A 50 -1.32 0.70 -5.32
C MET A 50 -2.12 0.34 -6.57
N VAL A 51 -3.01 1.21 -7.03
CA VAL A 51 -3.79 0.96 -8.24
C VAL A 51 -3.57 2.10 -9.23
N LYS A 52 -3.10 1.78 -10.44
CA LYS A 52 -2.79 2.74 -11.50
C LYS A 52 -3.56 2.45 -12.79
N SER A 53 -3.65 3.44 -13.67
CA SER A 53 -4.29 3.28 -14.97
C SER A 53 -3.46 2.49 -15.98
N SER A 54 -2.12 2.54 -15.87
CA SER A 54 -1.16 1.86 -16.75
C SER A 54 0.23 1.79 -16.08
N PRO A 55 1.19 1.00 -16.62
CA PRO A 55 2.55 0.91 -16.09
C PRO A 55 3.43 2.13 -16.42
N GLU A 56 2.92 3.11 -17.17
CA GLU A 56 3.68 4.31 -17.53
C GLU A 56 4.00 5.17 -16.30
N LYS A 57 5.10 5.91 -16.38
CA LYS A 57 5.60 6.75 -15.28
C LYS A 57 4.55 7.77 -14.82
N ASN A 58 3.87 8.42 -15.77
CA ASN A 58 2.90 9.48 -15.52
C ASN A 58 1.44 8.97 -15.55
N ALA A 59 1.23 7.66 -15.41
CA ALA A 59 -0.11 7.09 -15.39
C ALA A 59 -0.90 7.59 -14.18
N ARG A 60 -2.22 7.75 -14.36
CA ARG A 60 -3.13 8.17 -13.30
C ARG A 60 -3.12 7.14 -12.17
N VAL A 61 -2.96 7.63 -10.94
CA VAL A 61 -3.11 6.81 -9.73
C VAL A 61 -4.57 6.87 -9.29
N TRP A 62 -5.18 5.70 -9.09
CA TRP A 62 -6.53 5.56 -8.59
C TRP A 62 -6.55 5.44 -7.07
N PHE A 63 -5.66 4.60 -6.53
CA PHE A 63 -5.50 4.35 -5.10
C PHE A 63 -4.02 4.26 -4.75
N GLU A 64 -3.65 4.85 -3.62
CA GLU A 64 -2.31 4.75 -3.03
C GLU A 64 -2.29 3.60 -2.03
N ALA A 65 -1.18 2.87 -1.97
CA ALA A 65 -0.96 1.93 -0.88
C ALA A 65 -0.79 2.69 0.46
N TYR A 66 -1.13 2.03 1.56
CA TYR A 66 -0.92 2.52 2.92
C TYR A 66 -0.22 1.42 3.74
N GLU A 67 1.07 1.25 3.46
CA GLU A 67 1.89 0.16 3.97
C GLU A 67 3.18 0.67 4.65
N CYS A 68 4.08 -0.24 5.06
CA CYS A 68 5.24 0.11 5.88
C CYS A 68 6.21 1.06 5.16
N SER A 69 6.42 0.90 3.85
CA SER A 69 7.27 1.80 3.07
C SER A 69 6.70 3.23 3.06
N LYS A 70 5.37 3.35 2.99
CA LYS A 70 4.66 4.63 2.99
C LYS A 70 4.72 5.31 4.35
N PHE A 71 4.66 4.55 5.45
CA PHE A 71 4.93 5.08 6.79
C PHE A 71 6.36 5.66 6.89
N VAL A 72 7.38 4.92 6.41
CA VAL A 72 8.77 5.42 6.40
C VAL A 72 8.91 6.70 5.58
N GLN A 73 8.26 6.78 4.42
CA GLN A 73 8.26 7.99 3.59
C GLN A 73 7.59 9.17 4.28
N ARG A 74 6.41 8.99 4.90
CA ARG A 74 5.76 10.05 5.70
C ARG A 74 6.63 10.49 6.87
N ALA A 75 7.31 9.54 7.52
CA ALA A 75 8.21 9.83 8.62
C ALA A 75 9.42 10.66 8.18
N TYR A 76 10.03 10.32 7.04
CA TYR A 76 11.12 11.13 6.47
C TYR A 76 10.64 12.51 6.02
N GLN A 77 9.47 12.59 5.40
CA GLN A 77 8.86 13.86 5.03
C GLN A 77 8.63 14.73 6.27
N LYS A 78 8.13 14.15 7.36
CA LYS A 78 7.91 14.88 8.61
C LYS A 78 9.21 15.40 9.20
N LEU A 79 10.27 14.59 9.19
CA LEU A 79 11.59 15.04 9.64
C LEU A 79 12.15 16.17 8.76
N ALA A 80 11.93 16.12 7.45
CA ALA A 80 12.33 17.21 6.54
C ALA A 80 11.58 18.52 6.83
N GLU A 81 10.28 18.46 7.12
CA GLU A 81 9.49 19.62 7.57
C GLU A 81 10.04 20.23 8.87
N LEU A 82 10.56 19.38 9.76
CA LEU A 82 11.21 19.80 11.01
C LEU A 82 12.65 20.33 10.81
N GLY A 83 13.16 20.33 9.56
CA GLY A 83 14.47 20.83 9.21
C GLY A 83 15.58 19.78 9.14
N ALA A 84 15.25 18.48 9.12
CA ALA A 84 16.25 17.44 8.91
C ALA A 84 16.85 17.53 7.51
N VAL A 85 18.17 17.33 7.43
CA VAL A 85 18.88 17.25 6.16
C VAL A 85 19.23 15.78 5.90
N PHE A 86 18.73 15.25 4.79
CA PHE A 86 18.97 13.88 4.37
C PHE A 86 20.25 13.79 3.52
N LYS A 87 20.98 12.69 3.66
CA LYS A 87 22.11 12.37 2.77
C LYS A 87 21.59 12.12 1.35
N LYS A 88 22.40 12.46 0.35
CA LYS A 88 22.12 12.15 -1.06
C LYS A 88 22.47 10.70 -1.36
N ILE A 89 21.57 9.79 -1.00
CA ILE A 89 21.68 8.36 -1.27
C ILE A 89 20.44 7.88 -2.01
N GLN A 90 20.61 6.85 -2.84
CA GLN A 90 19.51 6.20 -3.51
C GLN A 90 18.73 5.34 -2.50
N THR A 91 17.41 5.50 -2.50
CA THR A 91 16.48 4.70 -1.69
C THR A 91 15.46 4.06 -2.61
N ASN A 92 15.40 2.73 -2.58
CA ASN A 92 14.45 1.96 -3.37
C ASN A 92 13.47 1.24 -2.44
N TYR A 93 12.24 1.13 -2.90
CA TYR A 93 11.15 0.51 -2.14
C TYR A 93 10.41 -0.50 -3.02
N THR A 94 9.93 -1.57 -2.39
CA THR A 94 9.07 -2.53 -3.06
C THR A 94 7.70 -1.90 -3.25
N THR A 95 7.18 -1.99 -4.47
CA THR A 95 5.81 -1.58 -4.81
C THR A 95 5.06 -2.76 -5.39
N ILE A 96 3.81 -2.92 -4.96
CA ILE A 96 2.86 -3.89 -5.51
C ILE A 96 1.73 -3.09 -6.15
N THR A 97 1.65 -3.15 -7.48
CA THR A 97 0.74 -2.30 -8.25
C THR A 97 -0.23 -3.15 -9.06
N LEU A 98 -1.52 -2.86 -8.94
CA LEU A 98 -2.57 -3.32 -9.84
C LEU A 98 -2.79 -2.30 -10.96
N PHE A 99 -3.09 -2.78 -12.16
CA PHE A 99 -3.43 -1.95 -13.30
C PHE A 99 -4.90 -2.13 -13.67
N SER A 100 -5.63 -1.03 -13.74
CA SER A 100 -7.08 -1.01 -13.94
C SER A 100 -7.53 0.18 -14.78
N GLY A 101 -8.67 0.03 -15.47
CA GLY A 101 -9.47 1.18 -15.89
C GLY A 101 -10.01 1.97 -14.69
N GLU A 102 -10.90 2.92 -14.96
CA GLU A 102 -11.52 3.73 -13.91
C GLU A 102 -12.31 2.85 -12.93
N PRO A 103 -11.99 2.89 -11.62
CA PRO A 103 -12.71 2.12 -10.60
C PRO A 103 -14.16 2.58 -10.47
N VAL A 104 -15.03 1.64 -10.11
CA VAL A 104 -16.44 1.91 -9.83
C VAL A 104 -16.72 1.62 -8.35
N CYS A 105 -17.19 2.62 -7.61
CA CYS A 105 -17.62 2.43 -6.23
C CYS A 105 -18.88 1.55 -6.20
N LEU A 106 -18.83 0.48 -5.41
CA LEU A 106 -19.95 -0.45 -5.21
C LEU A 106 -20.74 -0.14 -3.93
N GLY A 107 -20.11 0.53 -2.97
CA GLY A 107 -20.68 0.93 -1.69
C GLY A 107 -19.95 0.31 -0.49
N ASN A 108 -20.50 0.53 0.70
CA ASN A 108 -19.94 0.05 1.96
C ASN A 108 -20.53 -1.31 2.38
N GLU A 109 -20.06 -1.84 3.52
CA GLU A 109 -20.52 -3.14 4.03
C GLU A 109 -22.03 -3.21 4.24
N THR A 110 -22.63 -2.17 4.84
CA THR A 110 -24.05 -2.15 5.15
C THR A 110 -24.90 -2.09 3.89
N THR A 111 -24.48 -1.31 2.89
CA THR A 111 -25.22 -1.17 1.63
C THR A 111 -25.09 -2.41 0.74
N LEU A 112 -23.97 -3.13 0.82
CA LEU A 112 -23.73 -4.32 -0.01
C LEU A 112 -24.24 -5.61 0.62
N PHE A 113 -23.96 -5.84 1.90
CA PHE A 113 -24.24 -7.11 2.59
C PHE A 113 -25.45 -7.05 3.52
N GLY A 114 -26.06 -5.87 3.69
CA GLY A 114 -27.27 -5.68 4.49
C GLY A 114 -28.55 -6.20 3.81
N PRO A 115 -29.71 -6.10 4.50
CA PRO A 115 -30.99 -6.65 4.03
C PRO A 115 -31.47 -6.09 2.68
N LEU A 116 -31.14 -4.83 2.39
CA LEU A 116 -31.50 -4.13 1.16
C LEU A 116 -30.40 -4.21 0.08
N GLY A 117 -29.28 -4.88 0.39
CA GLY A 117 -28.14 -4.99 -0.52
C GLY A 117 -28.39 -5.93 -1.69
N ASN A 118 -27.64 -5.74 -2.76
CA ASN A 118 -27.71 -6.63 -3.93
C ASN A 118 -27.09 -7.99 -3.60
N LYS A 119 -27.94 -8.99 -3.34
CA LYS A 119 -27.51 -10.35 -2.98
C LYS A 119 -26.59 -11.02 -4.00
N SER A 120 -26.80 -10.74 -5.29
CA SER A 120 -25.98 -11.30 -6.36
C SER A 120 -24.57 -10.72 -6.34
N LEU A 121 -24.46 -9.40 -6.22
CA LEU A 121 -23.17 -8.70 -6.10
C LEU A 121 -22.43 -9.09 -4.81
N ALA A 122 -23.13 -9.15 -3.68
CA ALA A 122 -22.56 -9.60 -2.41
C ALA A 122 -21.97 -11.03 -2.51
N LEU A 123 -22.69 -11.94 -3.17
CA LEU A 123 -22.20 -13.29 -3.41
C LEU A 123 -20.98 -13.29 -4.34
N ALA A 124 -20.99 -12.49 -5.40
CA ALA A 124 -19.84 -12.36 -6.31
C ALA A 124 -18.58 -11.88 -5.58
N ILE A 125 -18.68 -10.85 -4.74
CA ILE A 125 -17.57 -10.34 -3.93
C ILE A 125 -17.04 -11.43 -2.97
N ARG A 126 -17.93 -12.15 -2.28
CA ARG A 126 -17.52 -13.24 -1.37
C ARG A 126 -16.81 -14.37 -2.11
N ASN A 127 -17.34 -14.74 -3.28
CA ASN A 127 -16.74 -15.78 -4.12
C ASN A 127 -15.39 -15.36 -4.68
N PHE A 128 -15.20 -14.07 -5.01
CA PHE A 128 -13.92 -13.53 -5.43
C PHE A 128 -12.86 -13.66 -4.34
N TYR A 129 -13.18 -13.34 -3.08
CA TYR A 129 -12.20 -13.42 -1.98
C TYR A 129 -11.92 -14.84 -1.49
N LEU A 130 -12.83 -15.79 -1.71
CA LEU A 130 -12.73 -17.15 -1.19
C LEU A 130 -11.43 -17.89 -1.54
N PRO A 131 -10.87 -17.81 -2.78
CA PRO A 131 -9.63 -18.48 -3.15
C PRO A 131 -8.37 -17.90 -2.50
N PHE A 132 -8.41 -16.66 -2.00
CA PHE A 132 -7.25 -15.97 -1.40
C PHE A 132 -6.98 -16.37 0.06
N LYS A 133 -7.85 -17.19 0.66
CA LYS A 133 -7.64 -17.73 2.01
C LYS A 133 -6.49 -18.77 2.02
N PRO A 134 -5.86 -19.02 3.18
CA PRO A 134 -4.89 -20.11 3.31
C PRO A 134 -5.47 -21.45 2.85
N TYR A 135 -4.70 -22.18 2.02
CA TYR A 135 -5.08 -23.49 1.51
C TYR A 135 -4.69 -24.60 2.49
N HIS A 136 -5.46 -25.68 2.54
CA HIS A 136 -5.19 -26.84 3.40
C HIS A 136 -4.54 -28.01 2.65
N SER A 137 -4.49 -27.94 1.31
CA SER A 137 -3.85 -28.97 0.48
C SER A 137 -3.28 -28.37 -0.81
N VAL A 138 -2.32 -29.08 -1.41
CA VAL A 138 -1.73 -28.71 -2.72
C VAL A 138 -2.78 -28.70 -3.83
N LYS A 139 -3.76 -29.62 -3.79
CA LYS A 139 -4.86 -29.65 -4.77
C LYS A 139 -5.73 -28.39 -4.67
N GLU A 140 -6.06 -27.97 -3.45
CA GLU A 140 -6.81 -26.74 -3.20
C GLU A 140 -6.02 -25.52 -3.67
N PHE A 141 -4.70 -25.47 -3.43
CA PHE A 141 -3.84 -24.39 -3.91
C PHE A 141 -3.95 -24.19 -5.43
N PHE A 142 -3.76 -25.25 -6.22
CA PHE A 142 -3.85 -25.14 -7.69
C PHE A 142 -5.23 -24.75 -8.17
N PHE A 143 -6.28 -25.29 -7.54
CA PHE A 143 -7.66 -24.92 -7.86
C PHE A 143 -7.94 -23.43 -7.58
N ASN A 144 -7.48 -22.93 -6.42
CA ASN A 144 -7.62 -21.53 -6.05
C ASN A 144 -6.81 -20.61 -6.97
N LEU A 145 -5.58 -21.00 -7.32
CA LEU A 145 -4.74 -20.25 -8.26
C LEU A 145 -5.42 -20.11 -9.63
N LEU A 146 -5.97 -21.20 -10.17
CA LEU A 146 -6.69 -21.17 -11.45
C LEU A 146 -7.90 -20.23 -11.39
N LYS A 147 -8.67 -20.25 -10.30
CA LYS A 147 -9.80 -19.32 -10.10
C LYS A 147 -9.36 -17.86 -10.02
N ILE A 148 -8.26 -17.57 -9.34
CA ILE A 148 -7.72 -16.21 -9.26
C ILE A 148 -7.31 -15.72 -10.66
N LEU A 149 -6.66 -16.59 -11.45
CA LEU A 149 -6.30 -16.26 -12.83
C LEU A 149 -7.53 -16.04 -13.72
N GLU A 150 -8.55 -16.89 -13.59
CA GLU A 150 -9.82 -16.74 -14.31
C GLU A 150 -10.46 -15.38 -14.01
N GLU A 151 -10.69 -15.06 -12.73
CA GLU A 151 -11.32 -13.81 -12.31
C GLU A 151 -10.50 -12.57 -12.71
N VAL A 152 -9.20 -12.55 -12.41
CA VAL A 152 -8.37 -11.34 -12.57
C VAL A 152 -7.88 -11.14 -14.01
N VAL A 153 -7.52 -12.21 -14.70
CA VAL A 153 -6.87 -12.15 -16.02
C VAL A 153 -7.85 -12.40 -17.15
N LEU A 154 -8.73 -13.40 -17.05
CA LEU A 154 -9.66 -13.74 -18.14
C LEU A 154 -10.91 -12.86 -18.09
N ASP A 155 -11.51 -12.71 -16.91
CA ASP A 155 -12.73 -11.92 -16.74
C ASP A 155 -12.44 -10.43 -16.48
N HIS A 156 -11.17 -10.07 -16.23
CA HIS A 156 -10.73 -8.71 -15.95
C HIS A 156 -11.39 -8.08 -14.70
N ARG A 157 -11.65 -8.89 -13.67
CA ARG A 157 -12.35 -8.50 -12.44
C ARG A 157 -11.44 -8.51 -11.23
N PHE A 158 -11.44 -7.41 -10.49
CA PHE A 158 -10.87 -7.38 -9.15
C PHE A 158 -11.77 -6.54 -8.24
N TYR A 159 -12.05 -7.05 -7.05
CA TYR A 159 -12.76 -6.29 -6.01
C TYR A 159 -11.74 -5.80 -4.98
N LEU A 160 -11.65 -4.49 -4.82
CA LEU A 160 -10.77 -3.83 -3.85
C LEU A 160 -11.61 -3.34 -2.68
N PHE A 161 -11.15 -3.58 -1.45
CA PHE A 161 -11.67 -2.95 -0.26
C PHE A 161 -10.76 -1.79 0.13
N TYR A 162 -11.25 -0.55 0.07
CA TYR A 162 -10.46 0.66 0.33
C TYR A 162 -11.33 1.70 1.03
N ASN A 163 -10.81 2.33 2.09
CA ASN A 163 -11.56 3.32 2.91
C ASN A 163 -12.94 2.82 3.39
N LEU A 164 -13.04 1.57 3.81
CA LEU A 164 -14.30 0.93 4.27
C LEU A 164 -15.38 0.79 3.18
N GLU A 165 -14.99 0.90 1.91
CA GLU A 165 -15.85 0.72 0.74
C GLU A 165 -15.30 -0.36 -0.19
N TYR A 166 -16.19 -0.98 -0.94
CA TYR A 166 -15.83 -1.93 -2.00
C TYR A 166 -15.85 -1.23 -3.35
N TRP A 167 -14.82 -1.51 -4.14
CA TRP A 167 -14.61 -0.95 -5.46
C TRP A 167 -14.43 -2.08 -6.46
N PHE A 168 -15.05 -1.94 -7.63
CA PHE A 168 -14.77 -2.80 -8.77
C PHE A 168 -13.65 -2.18 -9.60
N LEU A 169 -12.62 -2.98 -9.88
CA LEU A 169 -11.50 -2.61 -10.74
C LEU A 169 -11.61 -3.38 -12.06
N PRO A 170 -11.89 -2.69 -13.19
CA PRO A 170 -11.78 -3.29 -14.52
C PRO A 170 -10.32 -3.49 -14.89
N MET A 171 -9.78 -4.67 -14.60
CA MET A 171 -8.35 -4.97 -14.69
C MET A 171 -7.81 -4.82 -16.12
N LYS A 172 -6.58 -4.31 -16.24
CA LYS A 172 -5.89 -4.10 -17.52
C LYS A 172 -4.51 -4.74 -17.49
N TYR A 173 -4.07 -5.30 -18.60
CA TYR A 173 -2.68 -5.77 -18.75
C TYR A 173 -1.68 -4.65 -18.38
N PRO A 174 -0.60 -4.92 -17.62
CA PRO A 174 -0.09 -6.22 -17.19
C PRO A 174 -0.73 -6.82 -15.93
N TYR A 175 -1.88 -6.30 -15.50
CA TYR A 175 -2.71 -6.69 -14.35
C TYR A 175 -2.07 -6.41 -13.00
N MET A 176 -0.87 -6.92 -12.77
CA MET A 176 -0.10 -6.71 -11.55
C MET A 176 1.40 -6.58 -11.88
N LYS A 177 2.10 -5.70 -11.17
CA LYS A 177 3.56 -5.60 -11.18
C LYS A 177 4.07 -5.51 -9.75
N ILE A 178 5.09 -6.30 -9.45
CA ILE A 178 5.91 -6.14 -8.26
C ILE A 178 7.22 -5.52 -8.73
N ALA A 179 7.60 -4.38 -8.17
CA ALA A 179 8.78 -3.64 -8.59
C ALA A 179 9.61 -3.17 -7.38
N TYR A 180 10.88 -2.85 -7.63
CA TYR A 180 11.77 -2.23 -6.64
C TYR A 180 12.23 -0.89 -7.20
N GLU A 181 11.46 0.15 -6.92
CA GLU A 181 11.56 1.45 -7.60
C GLU A 181 12.20 2.50 -6.68
N GLU A 182 12.99 3.39 -7.26
CA GLU A 182 13.60 4.49 -6.54
C GLU A 182 12.53 5.51 -6.13
N ILE A 183 12.51 5.84 -4.84
CA ILE A 183 11.76 6.95 -4.27
C ILE A 183 12.76 7.76 -3.48
N SER A 184 13.09 8.96 -3.97
CA SER A 184 14.14 9.78 -3.38
C SER A 184 13.78 10.24 -1.97
N LEU A 185 14.80 10.36 -1.11
CA LEU A 185 14.67 11.02 0.18
C LEU A 185 14.21 12.48 0.00
N PRO A 186 13.42 13.01 0.94
CA PRO A 186 12.88 14.36 0.83
C PRO A 186 14.01 15.40 0.90
N ASN A 187 13.92 16.43 0.06
CA ASN A 187 14.81 17.58 0.10
C ASN A 187 14.24 18.64 1.05
N SER A 188 15.10 19.27 1.84
CA SER A 188 14.73 20.39 2.72
C SER A 188 14.13 21.59 1.98
N ASN A 189 14.31 21.67 0.65
CA ASN A 189 13.86 22.78 -0.18
C ASN A 189 12.49 22.56 -0.84
N THR A 190 11.94 21.34 -0.80
CA THR A 190 10.64 21.01 -1.44
C THR A 190 9.42 21.34 -0.59
N THR A 191 9.59 21.90 0.62
CA THR A 191 8.49 22.43 1.45
C THR A 191 8.06 23.86 1.08
N LYS A 192 8.59 24.41 -0.01
CA LYS A 192 8.07 25.64 -0.64
C LYS A 192 7.57 25.31 -2.05
N LEU A 193 6.32 24.84 -2.17
CA LEU A 193 5.45 24.67 -3.36
C LEU A 193 4.54 23.47 -3.01
N ASP A 194 3.22 23.57 -2.82
CA ASP A 194 2.22 24.48 -3.35
C ASP A 194 1.16 24.89 -2.29
N PRO A 195 0.52 26.08 -2.43
CA PRO A 195 -0.64 26.50 -1.64
C PRO A 195 -1.92 25.70 -1.93
#